data_AF-A0A847W2Z3-F1
#
_entry.id   AF-A0A847W2Z3-F1
#
_cell.length_a   1.000
_cell.length_b   1.000
_cell.length_c   1.000
_cell.angle_alpha   90.00
_cell.angle_beta   90.00
_cell.angle_gamma   90.00
#
_symmetry.space_group_name_H-M   'P 1'
#
loop_
_entity.id
_entity.type
_entity.pdbx_description
1 polymer ?
#
loop_
_entity_poly.entity_id
_entity_poly.type
_entity_poly.pdbx_seq_one_letter_code
_entity_poly.pdbx_strand_id
1 'polypeptide(L)'
;MKEAWKEYFEIMQGVVQKAYDTQGPKIMEAARLLADCTKNGGLINLFGSGHSSLVTEDVFWRAACMANTHAIFESAVAGINEITKT
;
A
#
# COMPACT_ATOMS: atom_id res chain seq x y z
N MET A 1 -28.76 14.39 17.04
CA MET A 1 -27.32 14.23 16.74
C MET A 1 -27.19 13.20 15.63
N LYS A 2 -26.22 13.36 14.74
CA LYS A 2 -25.92 12.31 13.75
C LYS A 2 -25.30 11.12 14.46
N GLU A 3 -25.61 9.90 14.03
CA GLU A 3 -25.02 8.69 14.60
C GLU A 3 -23.55 8.61 14.19
N ALA A 4 -22.64 8.36 15.14
CA ALA A 4 -21.19 8.42 14.91
C ALA A 4 -20.73 7.49 13.76
N TRP A 5 -21.36 6.32 13.61
CA TRP A 5 -21.03 5.40 12.52
C TRP A 5 -21.40 5.97 11.14
N LYS A 6 -22.51 6.70 11.02
CA LYS A 6 -22.91 7.36 9.76
C LYS A 6 -21.89 8.43 9.37
N GLU A 7 -21.50 9.26 10.33
CA GLU A 7 -20.51 10.31 10.12
C GLU A 7 -19.14 9.73 9.70
N TYR A 8 -18.69 8.65 10.34
CA TYR A 8 -17.46 7.96 9.94
C TYR A 8 -17.50 7.50 8.47
N PHE A 9 -18.59 6.84 8.06
CA PHE A 9 -18.73 6.34 6.69
C PHE A 9 -18.84 7.47 5.66
N GLU A 10 -19.45 8.59 6.00
CA GLU A 10 -19.49 9.77 5.12
C GLU A 10 -18.10 10.38 4.93
N ILE A 11 -17.34 10.55 6.02
CA ILE A 11 -15.97 11.10 5.95
C ILE A 11 -15.06 10.15 5.14
N MET A 12 -15.13 8.85 5.41
CA MET A 12 -14.35 7.83 4.70
C MET A 12 -14.66 7.84 3.21
N GLN A 13 -15.94 7.89 2.82
CA GLN A 13 -16.33 7.99 1.41
C GLN A 13 -15.79 9.26 0.76
N GLY A 14 -15.74 10.39 1.48
CA GLY A 14 -15.11 11.61 0.99
C GLY A 14 -13.61 11.44 0.68
N VAL A 15 -12.88 10.69 1.50
CA VAL A 15 -11.46 10.36 1.23
C VAL A 15 -11.32 9.49 -0.01
N VAL A 16 -12.16 8.46 -0.14
CA VAL A 16 -12.17 7.57 -1.32
C VAL A 16 -12.50 8.34 -2.59
N GLN A 17 -13.52 9.20 -2.56
CA GLN A 17 -13.93 10.01 -3.71
C GLN A 17 -12.81 10.95 -4.14
N LYS A 18 -12.16 11.63 -3.20
CA LYS A 18 -11.00 12.48 -3.51
C LYS A 18 -9.87 11.69 -4.18
N ALA A 19 -9.59 10.48 -3.71
CA ALA A 19 -8.57 9.63 -4.32
C ALA A 19 -8.97 9.23 -5.75
N TYR A 20 -10.23 8.82 -5.95
CA TYR A 20 -10.78 8.49 -7.27
C TYR A 20 -10.64 9.64 -8.26
N ASP A 21 -11.02 10.86 -7.85
CA ASP A 21 -11.03 12.04 -8.72
C ASP A 21 -9.62 12.53 -9.07
N THR A 22 -8.62 12.28 -8.22
CA THR A 22 -7.31 12.94 -8.33
C THR A 22 -6.14 12.01 -8.64
N GLN A 23 -6.21 10.72 -8.29
CA GLN A 23 -5.04 9.83 -8.33
C GLN A 23 -4.92 8.99 -9.60
N GLY A 24 -5.95 8.94 -10.45
CA GLY A 24 -5.96 8.18 -11.70
C GLY A 24 -4.68 8.35 -12.55
N PRO A 25 -4.25 9.59 -12.86
CA PRO A 25 -3.03 9.82 -13.63
C PRO A 25 -1.76 9.25 -12.97
N LYS A 26 -1.64 9.35 -11.63
CA LYS A 26 -0.49 8.84 -10.87
C LYS A 26 -0.47 7.33 -10.77
N ILE A 27 -1.64 6.71 -10.65
CA ILE A 27 -1.79 5.25 -10.70
C ILE A 27 -1.32 4.73 -12.07
N MET A 28 -1.74 5.37 -13.16
CA MET A 28 -1.31 4.97 -14.51
C MET A 28 0.19 5.19 -14.75
N GLU A 29 0.77 6.26 -14.22
CA GLU A 29 2.21 6.52 -14.25
C GLU A 29 2.99 5.40 -13.53
N ALA A 30 2.57 5.05 -12.31
CA ALA A 30 3.17 3.95 -11.55
C ALA A 30 3.03 2.61 -12.29
N ALA A 31 1.85 2.28 -12.81
CA ALA A 31 1.62 1.06 -13.57
C ALA A 31 2.56 0.93 -14.79
N ARG A 32 2.79 2.03 -15.52
CA ARG A 32 3.74 2.03 -16.64
C ARG A 32 5.17 1.75 -16.18
N LEU A 33 5.63 2.40 -15.11
CA LEU A 33 6.98 2.19 -14.57
C LEU A 33 7.21 0.74 -14.13
N LEU A 34 6.23 0.15 -13.44
CA LEU A 34 6.29 -1.24 -12.99
C LEU A 34 6.26 -2.22 -14.17
N ALA A 35 5.42 -1.96 -15.18
CA ALA A 35 5.36 -2.77 -16.39
C ALA A 35 6.68 -2.71 -17.19
N ASP A 36 7.28 -1.53 -17.32
CA ASP A 36 8.58 -1.36 -17.98
C ASP A 36 9.70 -2.08 -17.21
N CYS A 37 9.69 -2.01 -15.88
CA CYS A 37 10.60 -2.79 -15.02
C CYS A 37 10.48 -4.29 -15.29
N THR A 38 9.25 -4.83 -15.29
CA THR A 38 8.99 -6.25 -15.56
C THR A 38 9.44 -6.67 -16.97
N LYS A 39 9.13 -5.88 -18.00
CA LYS A 39 9.56 -6.17 -19.39
C LYS A 39 11.07 -6.24 -19.54
N ASN A 40 11.80 -5.45 -18.76
CA ASN A 40 13.26 -5.40 -18.78
C ASN A 40 13.90 -6.42 -17.81
N GLY A 41 13.13 -7.36 -17.27
CA GLY A 41 13.63 -8.40 -16.36
C GLY A 41 13.99 -7.89 -14.95
N GLY A 42 13.48 -6.72 -14.56
CA GLY A 42 13.73 -6.11 -13.27
C GLY A 42 12.88 -6.68 -12.13
N LEU A 43 13.32 -6.39 -10.90
CA LEU A 43 12.59 -6.71 -9.67
C LEU A 43 11.85 -5.47 -9.15
N ILE A 44 10.62 -5.66 -8.68
CA ILE A 44 9.82 -4.63 -8.02
C ILE A 44 9.97 -4.79 -6.52
N ASN A 45 10.77 -3.91 -5.92
CA ASN A 45 10.97 -3.89 -4.48
C ASN A 45 9.89 -3.05 -3.80
N LEU A 46 9.32 -3.59 -2.72
CA LEU A 46 8.26 -2.99 -1.95
C LEU A 46 8.73 -2.80 -0.51
N PHE A 47 8.42 -1.65 0.09
CA PHE A 47 8.80 -1.32 1.46
C PHE A 47 7.75 -0.41 2.09
N GLY A 48 7.48 -0.63 3.38
CA GLY A 48 6.64 0.25 4.19
C GLY A 48 7.04 0.14 5.67
N SER A 49 7.01 1.27 6.36
CA SER A 49 7.25 1.34 7.81
C SER A 49 5.94 1.43 8.58
N GLY A 50 5.88 0.79 9.76
CA GLY A 50 4.67 0.68 10.56
C GLY A 50 3.50 0.11 9.76
N HIS A 51 2.30 0.69 9.92
CA HIS A 51 1.09 0.30 9.18
C HIS A 51 1.21 0.45 7.65
N SER A 52 2.21 1.17 7.13
CA SER A 52 2.43 1.20 5.68
C SER A 52 2.98 -0.12 5.13
N SER A 53 3.50 -1.01 5.99
CA SER A 53 3.87 -2.38 5.60
C SER A 53 2.68 -3.16 5.06
N LEU A 54 1.45 -2.85 5.52
CA LEU A 54 0.22 -3.50 5.05
C LEU A 54 0.05 -3.42 3.53
N VAL A 55 0.45 -2.30 2.91
CA VAL A 55 0.39 -2.15 1.44
C VAL A 55 1.41 -3.06 0.75
N THR A 56 2.58 -3.25 1.37
CA THR A 56 3.62 -4.17 0.87
C THR A 56 3.18 -5.62 1.02
N GLU A 57 2.59 -5.96 2.16
CA GLU A 57 2.06 -7.30 2.46
C GLU A 57 0.88 -7.66 1.53
N ASP A 58 -0.01 -6.71 1.23
CA ASP A 58 -1.18 -6.97 0.38
C ASP A 58 -0.79 -7.38 -1.05
N VAL A 59 0.37 -6.96 -1.54
CA VAL A 59 0.82 -7.25 -2.91
C VAL A 59 1.96 -8.27 -2.98
N PHE A 60 2.35 -8.89 -1.85
CA PHE A 60 3.42 -9.89 -1.78
C PHE A 60 2.89 -11.26 -1.34
N TRP A 61 3.24 -12.31 -2.08
CA TRP A 61 2.94 -13.72 -1.75
C TRP A 61 1.45 -14.05 -1.52
N ARG A 62 0.51 -13.27 -2.10
CA ARG A 62 -0.90 -13.67 -2.21
C ARG A 62 -1.22 -14.27 -3.58
N ALA A 63 -2.41 -14.87 -3.69
CA ALA A 63 -2.92 -15.34 -4.97
C ALA A 63 -2.97 -14.18 -5.99
N ALA A 64 -2.52 -14.46 -7.22
CA ALA A 64 -2.39 -13.52 -8.33
C ALA A 64 -1.34 -12.39 -8.15
N CYS A 65 -0.38 -12.54 -7.22
CA CYS A 65 0.81 -11.69 -7.18
C CYS A 65 1.69 -11.86 -8.42
N MET A 66 2.33 -10.78 -8.84
CA MET A 66 3.37 -10.83 -9.86
C MET A 66 4.62 -11.54 -9.32
N ALA A 67 5.21 -12.43 -10.11
CA ALA A 67 6.34 -13.24 -9.65
C ALA A 67 7.62 -12.44 -9.34
N ASN A 68 7.79 -11.25 -9.92
CA ASN A 68 8.98 -10.41 -9.77
C ASN A 68 8.85 -9.33 -8.68
N THR A 69 7.88 -9.45 -7.77
CA THR A 69 7.77 -8.58 -6.59
C THR A 69 8.54 -9.14 -5.41
N HIS A 70 9.26 -8.27 -4.70
CA HIS A 70 10.04 -8.59 -3.51
C HIS A 70 9.71 -7.61 -2.39
N ALA A 71 9.16 -8.10 -1.29
CA ALA A 71 8.87 -7.30 -0.11
C ALA A 71 10.10 -7.23 0.81
N ILE A 72 10.46 -6.01 1.22
CA ILE A 72 11.50 -5.76 2.21
C ILE A 72 10.81 -5.62 3.57
N PHE A 73 10.88 -6.69 4.36
CA PHE A 73 10.38 -6.72 5.74
C PHE A 73 11.53 -6.47 6.72
N GLU A 74 11.65 -5.23 7.19
CA GLU A 74 12.59 -4.86 8.23
C GLU A 74 11.86 -4.66 9.56
N SER A 75 12.06 -5.59 10.50
CA SER A 75 11.34 -5.61 11.77
C SER A 75 11.60 -4.37 12.63
N ALA A 76 12.78 -3.74 12.52
CA ALA A 76 13.12 -2.53 13.25
C ALA A 76 12.26 -1.31 12.85
N VAL A 77 11.75 -1.28 11.62
CA VAL A 77 10.94 -0.16 11.10
C VAL A 77 9.47 -0.53 10.88
N ALA A 78 9.15 -1.83 10.82
CA ALA A 78 7.78 -2.31 10.70
C ALA A 78 7.00 -2.18 12.02
N GLY A 79 7.67 -2.04 13.17
CA GLY A 79 7.01 -1.92 14.47
C GLY A 79 6.28 -3.20 14.92
N ILE A 80 6.64 -4.33 14.32
CA ILE A 80 6.07 -5.67 14.60
C ILE A 80 6.66 -6.24 15.89
N ASN A 81 7.89 -5.85 16.23
CA ASN A 81 8.52 -6.23 17.49
C ASN A 81 8.07 -5.27 18.61
N GLU A 82 7.88 -5.80 19.82
CA GLU A 82 7.62 -5.00 21.00
C GLU A 82 8.70 -3.91 21.16
N ILE A 83 8.31 -2.66 21.01
CA ILE A 83 9.12 -1.52 21.44
C ILE A 83 8.88 -1.39 22.94
N THR A 84 9.53 -2.24 23.73
CA THR A 84 9.55 -2.06 25.18
C THR A 84 10.33 -0.77 25.45
N LYS A 85 9.63 0.26 25.95
CA LYS A 85 10.32 1.37 26.64
C LYS A 85 10.90 0.81 27.93
N THR A 86 12.14 0.32 27.88
CA THR A 86 12.99 0.23 29.07
C THR A 86 13.42 1.61 29.51
#